data_AF-A0A371LAC8-F1
#
_entry.id   AF-A0A371LAC8-F1
#
_cell.length_a   1.000
_cell.length_b   1.000
_cell.length_c   1.000
_cell.angle_alpha   90.00
_cell.angle_beta   90.00
_cell.angle_gamma   90.00
#
_symmetry.space_group_name_H-M   'P 1'
#
loop_
_entity.id
_entity.type
_entity.pdbx_description
1 polymer ?
#
loop_
_entity_poly.entity_id
_entity_poly.type
_entity_poly.pdbx_seq_one_letter_code
_entity_poly.pdbx_strand_id
1 'polypeptide(L)' 'MSQFIIAGSFTSRGVVHEFTKTVEAPNENVAQERAFSLIGSEHGIKRTKVELNEVSAA' A
#
# COMPACT_ATOMS: atom_id res chain seq x y z
N MET A 1 0.27 -10.76 -16.01
CA MET A 1 0.19 -10.08 -14.70
C MET A 1 1.56 -9.52 -14.40
N SER A 2 1.62 -8.35 -13.80
CA SER A 2 2.88 -7.68 -13.47
C SER A 2 3.01 -7.54 -11.97
N GLN A 3 4.24 -7.57 -11.49
CA GLN A 3 4.56 -7.37 -10.09
C GLN A 3 4.88 -5.89 -9.88
N PHE A 4 4.36 -5.31 -8.80
CA PHE A 4 4.57 -3.91 -8.45
C PHE A 4 5.08 -3.83 -7.02
N ILE A 5 6.04 -2.96 -6.79
CA ILE A 5 6.55 -2.60 -5.47
C ILE A 5 5.92 -1.26 -5.11
N ILE A 6 5.21 -1.24 -3.99
CA ILE A 6 4.54 -0.06 -3.47
C ILE A 6 5.19 0.29 -2.13
N ALA A 7 5.69 1.51 -2.03
CA ALA A 7 6.19 2.08 -0.80
C ALA A 7 5.27 3.21 -0.32
N GLY A 8 5.06 3.28 0.97
CA GLY A 8 4.19 4.27 1.57
C GLY A 8 4.33 4.33 3.08
N SER A 9 3.45 5.07 3.71
CA SER A 9 3.36 5.16 5.16
C SER A 9 1.92 5.06 5.63
N PHE A 10 1.72 4.66 6.88
CA PHE A 10 0.43 4.71 7.52
C PHE A 10 0.53 5.22 8.95
N THR A 11 -0.51 5.91 9.41
CA THR A 11 -0.59 6.37 10.80
C THR A 11 -1.41 5.43 11.66
N SER A 12 -0.78 4.84 12.68
CA SER A 12 -1.45 4.02 13.69
C SER A 12 -1.14 4.54 15.09
N ARG A 13 -2.17 4.72 15.90
CA ARG A 13 -2.05 5.23 17.29
C ARG A 13 -1.19 6.51 17.42
N GLY A 14 -1.21 7.39 16.42
CA GLY A 14 -0.45 8.65 16.42
C GLY A 14 1.02 8.51 15.99
N VAL A 15 1.45 7.32 15.58
CA VAL A 15 2.78 7.02 15.06
C VAL A 15 2.69 6.73 13.57
N VAL A 16 3.62 7.29 12.79
CA VAL A 16 3.76 7.01 11.35
C VAL A 16 4.67 5.80 11.20
N HIS A 17 4.23 4.84 10.39
CA HIS A 17 4.97 3.64 10.06
C HIS A 17 5.16 3.58 8.54
N GLU A 18 6.39 3.40 8.10
CA GLU A 18 6.69 3.17 6.69
C GLU A 18 6.51 1.70 6.34
N PHE A 19 6.10 1.42 5.11
CA PHE A 19 5.96 0.07 4.59
C PHE A 19 6.38 -0.01 3.13
N THR A 20 6.86 -1.20 2.76
CA THR A 20 7.09 -1.59 1.37
C THR A 20 6.38 -2.91 1.15
N LYS A 21 5.51 -2.99 0.16
CA LYS A 21 4.74 -4.19 -0.18
C LYS A 21 4.88 -4.50 -1.65
N THR A 22 5.00 -5.77 -1.98
CA THR A 22 5.00 -6.23 -3.36
C THR A 22 3.66 -6.87 -3.67
N VAL A 23 3.02 -6.43 -4.75
CA VAL A 23 1.68 -6.87 -5.16
C VAL A 23 1.66 -7.26 -6.63
N GLU A 24 0.94 -8.34 -6.95
CA GLU A 24 0.66 -8.69 -8.33
C GLU A 24 -0.64 -8.01 -8.79
N ALA A 25 -0.57 -7.30 -9.91
CA ALA A 25 -1.69 -6.59 -10.48
C ALA A 25 -1.63 -6.53 -12.02
N PRO A 26 -2.78 -6.33 -12.68
CA PRO A 26 -2.81 -6.09 -14.13
C PRO A 26 -2.33 -4.68 -14.51
N ASN A 27 -2.36 -3.71 -13.60
CA ASN A 27 -1.90 -2.34 -13.80
C ASN A 27 -1.64 -1.64 -12.45
N GLU A 28 -1.08 -0.43 -12.50
CA GLU A 28 -0.72 0.37 -11.33
C GLU A 28 -1.92 0.71 -10.44
N ASN A 29 -3.05 1.11 -11.03
CA ASN A 29 -4.26 1.45 -10.27
C ASN A 29 -4.76 0.28 -9.42
N VAL A 30 -4.76 -0.93 -9.98
CA VAL A 30 -5.14 -2.14 -9.25
C VAL A 30 -4.07 -2.49 -8.20
N ALA A 31 -2.79 -2.24 -8.46
CA ALA A 31 -1.73 -2.42 -7.50
C ALA A 31 -1.94 -1.54 -6.25
N GLN A 32 -2.25 -0.24 -6.45
CA GLN A 32 -2.54 0.70 -5.37
C GLN A 32 -3.76 0.26 -4.54
N GLU A 33 -4.85 -0.12 -5.20
CA GLU A 33 -6.05 -0.63 -4.53
C GLU A 33 -5.77 -1.89 -3.69
N ARG A 34 -4.90 -2.79 -4.18
CA ARG A 34 -4.46 -3.96 -3.43
C ARG A 34 -3.65 -3.57 -2.20
N ALA A 35 -2.73 -2.62 -2.32
CA ALA A 35 -1.95 -2.11 -1.19
C ALA A 35 -2.85 -1.54 -0.09
N PHE A 36 -3.82 -0.69 -0.44
CA PHE A 36 -4.79 -0.17 0.54
C PHE A 36 -5.58 -1.28 1.23
N SER A 37 -6.01 -2.29 0.47
CA SER A 37 -6.79 -3.41 1.00
C SER A 37 -5.96 -4.29 1.94
N LEU A 38 -4.69 -4.53 1.61
CA LEU A 38 -3.75 -5.28 2.45
C LEU A 38 -3.49 -4.57 3.78
N ILE A 39 -3.12 -3.28 3.74
CA ILE A 39 -2.88 -2.48 4.95
C ILE A 39 -4.16 -2.39 5.81
N GLY A 40 -5.32 -2.21 5.17
CA GLY A 40 -6.61 -2.23 5.85
C GLY A 40 -6.89 -3.56 6.55
N SER A 41 -6.62 -4.70 5.91
CA SER A 41 -6.86 -6.03 6.45
C SER A 41 -5.87 -6.43 7.55
N GLU A 42 -4.59 -6.10 7.40
CA GLU A 42 -3.53 -6.49 8.35
C GLU A 42 -3.53 -5.60 9.61
N HIS A 43 -3.83 -4.32 9.46
CA HIS A 43 -3.66 -3.33 10.54
C HIS A 43 -4.96 -2.63 10.96
N GLY A 44 -6.09 -2.87 10.28
CA GLY A 44 -7.37 -2.21 10.59
C GLY A 44 -7.36 -0.71 10.31
N ILE A 45 -6.52 -0.25 9.37
CA ILE A 45 -6.28 1.16 9.09
C ILE A 45 -7.21 1.65 7.98
N LYS A 46 -7.82 2.82 8.19
CA LYS A 46 -8.64 3.48 7.17
C LYS A 46 -7.75 3.98 6.03
N ARG A 47 -8.25 3.90 4.79
CA ARG A 47 -7.54 4.39 3.59
C ARG A 47 -7.04 5.83 3.73
N THR A 48 -7.81 6.70 4.38
CA THR A 48 -7.44 8.10 4.62
C THR A 48 -6.24 8.31 5.54
N LYS A 49 -5.75 7.26 6.20
CA LYS A 49 -4.56 7.27 7.07
C LYS A 49 -3.36 6.57 6.45
N VAL A 50 -3.47 6.21 5.17
CA VAL A 50 -2.40 5.57 4.40
C VAL A 50 -2.00 6.55 3.30
N GLU A 51 -0.71 6.85 3.22
CA GLU A 51 -0.11 7.64 2.15
C GLU A 51 0.76 6.71 1.28
N LEU A 52 0.52 6.71 -0.03
CA LEU A 52 1.34 5.98 -0.98
C LEU A 52 2.35 6.96 -1.58
N ASN A 53 3.63 6.69 -1.39
CA ASN A 53 4.71 7.58 -1.84
C ASN A 53 5.26 7.17 -3.20
N GLU A 54 5.38 5.86 -3.45
CA GLU A 54 5.99 5.34 -4.66
C GLU A 54 5.29 4.06 -5.11
N VAL A 55 5.10 3.95 -6.42
CA VAL A 55 4.67 2.71 -7.08
C VAL A 55 5.62 2.45 -8.25
N SER A 56 6.33 1.34 -8.18
CA SER A 56 7.28 0.93 -9.21
C SER A 56 6.93 -0.45 -9.74
N ALA A 57 7.10 -0.67 -11.05
CA ALA A 57 7.02 -2.01 -11.61
C ALA A 57 8.30 -2.77 -11.22
N ALA A 58 8.12 -3.98 -10.68
CA ALA A 58 9.21 -4.86 -10.28
C ALA A 58 9.90 -5.51 -11.50
#